data_AF-A0A816QB94-F1
#
_entry.id   AF-A0A816QB94-F1
#
_cell.length_a   1.000
_cell.length_b   1.000
_cell.length_c   1.000
_cell.angle_alpha   90.00
_cell.angle_beta   90.00
_cell.angle_gamma   90.00
#
_symmetry.space_group_name_H-M   'P 1'
#
loop_
_entity.id
_entity.type
_entity.pdbx_description
1 polymer ?
#
loop_
_entity_poly.entity_id
_entity_poly.type
_entity_poly.pdbx_seq_one_letter_code
_entity_poly.pdbx_strand_id
1 'polypeptide(L)' 'MNVTLIDYFPILELPEKIQALVVERVAGNSFTDLYGLRASCKTMKALAKQSRVNHFYDVLSVPRRLNMPPELF' A
#
# COMPACT_ATOMS: atom_id res chain seq x y z
N MET A 1 0.26 -13.60 -33.23
CA MET A 1 -0.73 -12.83 -32.44
C MET A 1 -0.02 -11.63 -31.86
N ASN A 2 -0.17 -10.46 -32.49
CA ASN A 2 0.37 -9.21 -31.95
C ASN A 2 -0.63 -8.68 -30.93
N VAL A 3 -0.44 -9.05 -29.67
CA VAL A 3 -1.10 -8.37 -28.56
C VAL A 3 -0.46 -7.00 -28.49
N THR A 4 -1.23 -5.95 -28.75
CA THR A 4 -0.84 -4.56 -28.49
C THR A 4 -0.46 -4.45 -27.03
N LEU A 5 0.86 -4.49 -26.78
CA LEU A 5 1.48 -4.18 -25.50
C LEU A 5 1.03 -2.75 -25.16
N ILE A 6 -0.04 -2.63 -24.39
CA ILE A 6 -0.10 -1.57 -23.39
C ILE A 6 1.25 -1.72 -22.68
N ASP A 7 2.10 -0.69 -22.72
CA ASP A 7 3.39 -0.67 -22.03
C ASP A 7 3.12 -0.91 -20.53
N TYR A 8 3.01 -2.18 -20.15
CA TYR A 8 2.85 -2.59 -18.77
C TYR A 8 4.15 -2.24 -18.11
N PHE A 9 4.15 -1.14 -17.35
CA PHE A 9 5.30 -0.76 -16.55
C PHE A 9 5.63 -1.94 -15.63
N PRO A 10 6.74 -2.66 -15.86
CA PRO A 10 6.96 -3.94 -15.22
C PRO A 10 7.49 -3.66 -13.82
N ILE A 11 6.57 -3.44 -12.86
CA ILE A 11 6.91 -3.11 -11.47
C ILE A 11 7.92 -4.13 -10.92
N LEU A 12 7.80 -5.40 -11.31
CA LEU A 12 8.68 -6.47 -10.87
C LEU A 12 10.13 -6.38 -11.39
N GLU A 13 10.37 -5.67 -12.49
CA GLU A 13 11.72 -5.44 -13.04
C GLU A 13 12.44 -4.28 -12.34
N LEU A 14 11.72 -3.47 -11.57
CA LEU A 14 12.32 -2.38 -10.81
C LEU A 14 13.10 -2.91 -9.61
N PRO A 15 14.10 -2.17 -9.12
CA PRO A 15 14.69 -2.43 -7.82
C PRO A 15 13.64 -2.51 -6.72
N GLU A 16 13.81 -3.44 -5.78
CA GLU A 16 12.85 -3.69 -4.69
C GLU A 16 12.51 -2.41 -3.90
N LYS A 17 13.47 -1.49 -3.75
CA LYS A 17 13.26 -0.18 -3.14
C LYS A 17 12.22 0.66 -3.88
N ILE A 18 12.24 0.65 -5.21
CA ILE A 18 11.27 1.38 -6.04
C ILE A 18 9.91 0.68 -5.98
N GLN A 19 9.89 -0.65 -6.00
CA GLN A 19 8.66 -1.43 -5.81
C GLN A 19 7.96 -1.09 -4.49
N ALA A 20 8.72 -1.02 -3.40
CA ALA A 20 8.20 -0.65 -2.09
C ALA A 20 7.58 0.76 -2.08
N LEU A 21 8.22 1.73 -2.76
CA LEU A 21 7.69 3.09 -2.88
C LEU A 21 6.38 3.15 -3.68
N VAL A 22 6.26 2.34 -4.74
CA VAL A 22 4.99 2.24 -5.50
C VAL A 22 3.89 1.69 -4.60
N VAL A 23 4.16 0.62 -3.85
CA VAL A 23 3.20 0.01 -2.92
C VAL A 23 2.78 0.99 -1.82
N GLU A 24 3.74 1.75 -1.27
CA GLU A 24 3.48 2.80 -0.27
C GLU A 24 2.57 3.91 -0.83
N ARG A 25 2.79 4.32 -2.09
CA ARG A 25 1.94 5.30 -2.77
C ARG A 25 0.53 4.78 -3.05
N VAL A 26 0.41 3.52 -3.51
CA VAL A 26 -0.89 2.88 -3.73
C VAL A 26 -1.66 2.79 -2.42
N ALA A 27 -0.99 2.39 -1.34
CA ALA A 27 -1.57 2.38 -0.01
C ALA A 27 -1.99 3.76 0.47
N GLY A 28 -1.24 4.83 0.20
CA GLY A 28 -1.67 6.18 0.55
C GLY A 28 -2.89 6.67 -0.27
N ASN A 29 -3.12 6.12 -1.46
CA ASN A 29 -4.14 6.61 -2.39
C ASN A 29 -5.46 5.84 -2.33
N SER A 30 -5.42 4.50 -2.25
CA SER A 30 -6.61 3.67 -2.40
C SER A 30 -6.45 2.30 -1.74
N PHE A 31 -7.34 2.01 -0.80
CA PHE A 31 -7.36 0.72 -0.10
C PHE A 31 -7.71 -0.44 -1.05
N THR A 32 -8.63 -0.21 -1.97
CA THR A 32 -9.05 -1.19 -2.97
C THR A 32 -7.88 -1.57 -3.88
N ASP A 33 -7.11 -0.57 -4.34
CA ASP A 33 -5.96 -0.80 -5.21
C ASP A 33 -4.83 -1.51 -4.48
N LEU A 34 -4.62 -1.20 -3.19
CA LEU A 34 -3.67 -1.95 -2.36
C LEU A 34 -4.06 -3.42 -2.23
N TYR A 35 -5.35 -3.72 -2.06
CA TYR A 35 -5.83 -5.10 -2.00
C TYR A 35 -5.67 -5.84 -3.34
N GLY A 36 -5.94 -5.16 -4.46
CA GLY A 36 -5.66 -5.69 -5.80
C GLY A 36 -4.17 -5.96 -6.01
N LEU A 37 -3.32 -5.01 -5.62
CA LEU A 37 -1.86 -5.13 -5.72
C LEU A 37 -1.34 -6.29 -4.86
N ARG A 38 -1.84 -6.43 -3.63
CA ARG A 38 -1.52 -7.54 -2.72
C ARG A 38 -1.89 -8.92 -3.31
N ALA A 39 -2.97 -9.00 -4.09
CA ALA A 39 -3.43 -10.25 -4.70
C ALA A 39 -2.63 -10.63 -5.96
N SER A 40 -1.87 -9.71 -6.55
CA SER A 40 -1.19 -9.91 -7.84
C SER A 40 -0.07 -10.97 -7.79
N CYS A 41 0.87 -10.88 -6.84
CA CYS A 41 1.99 -11.80 -6.75
C CYS A 41 2.61 -11.87 -5.35
N LYS A 42 3.52 -12.84 -5.14
CA LYS A 42 4.20 -13.05 -3.85
C LYS A 42 5.01 -11.83 -3.41
N THR A 43 5.72 -11.18 -4.33
CA THR A 43 6.53 -9.98 -4.05
C THR A 43 5.64 -8.82 -3.60
N MET A 44 4.60 -8.50 -4.37
CA MET A 44 3.65 -7.43 -4.00
C MET A 44 2.93 -7.72 -2.69
N LYS A 45 2.57 -8.98 -2.42
CA LYS A 45 2.00 -9.40 -1.14
C LYS A 45 2.94 -9.17 0.03
N ALA A 46 4.24 -9.40 -0.15
CA ALA A 46 5.24 -9.17 0.88
C ALA A 46 5.45 -7.66 1.14
N LEU A 47 5.57 -6.87 0.07
CA LEU A 47 5.71 -5.42 0.15
C LEU A 47 4.48 -4.76 0.77
N ALA A 48 3.26 -5.18 0.38
CA ALA A 48 2.00 -4.64 0.90
C ALA A 48 1.79 -4.92 2.39
N LYS A 49 2.55 -5.84 2.99
CA LYS A 49 2.50 -6.16 4.42
C LYS A 49 3.55 -5.42 5.25
N GLN A 50 4.45 -4.67 4.61
CA GLN A 50 5.47 -3.92 5.34
C GLN A 50 4.80 -2.88 6.26
N SER A 51 5.37 -2.67 7.45
CA SER A 51 4.73 -1.81 8.47
C SER A 51 4.51 -0.37 7.98
N ARG A 52 5.40 0.16 7.14
CA ARG A 52 5.25 1.49 6.51
C ARG A 52 4.00 1.61 5.63
N VAL A 53 3.58 0.52 4.99
CA VAL A 53 2.39 0.45 4.15
C VAL A 53 1.14 0.27 5.00
N ASN A 54 1.21 -0.61 6.01
CA ASN A 54 0.10 -0.83 6.94
C ASN A 54 -0.15 0.37 7.87
N HIS A 55 0.85 1.21 8.14
CA HIS A 55 0.72 2.39 9.01
C HIS A 55 -0.36 3.36 8.51
N PHE A 56 -0.58 3.48 7.20
CA PHE A 56 -1.66 4.32 6.64
C PHE A 56 -3.06 3.89 7.11
N TYR A 57 -3.20 2.65 7.57
CA TYR A 57 -4.47 2.02 7.89
C TYR A 57 -4.52 1.48 9.32
N ASP A 58 -3.50 1.78 10.13
CA ASP A 58 -3.57 1.51 11.54
C ASP A 58 -4.55 2.51 12.17
N VAL A 59 -5.83 2.13 12.22
CA VAL A 59 -6.92 2.90 12.86
C VAL A 59 -6.57 3.21 14.33
N LEU A 60 -5.66 2.44 14.94
CA LEU A 60 -5.17 2.63 16.30
C LEU A 60 -3.97 3.59 16.39
N SER A 61 -3.38 4.00 15.26
CA SER A 61 -2.29 4.98 15.20
C SER A 61 -2.76 6.43 15.29
N VAL A 62 -4.07 6.68 15.12
CA VAL A 62 -4.69 7.96 15.49
C VAL A 62 -4.35 8.20 16.96
N PRO A 63 -3.73 9.35 17.33
CA PRO A 63 -3.39 9.62 18.71
C PRO A 63 -4.63 9.38 19.57
N ARG A 64 -4.53 8.53 20.59
CA ARG A 64 -5.59 8.28 21.58
C ARG A 64 -6.22 9.58 22.11
N ARG A 65 -5.48 10.70 22.01
CA ARG A 65 -5.91 12.07 22.34
C ARG A 65 -6.94 12.69 21.40
N LEU A 66 -7.02 12.30 20.12
CA LEU A 66 -8.05 12.79 19.20
C LEU A 66 -9.39 12.05 19.36
N ASN A 67 -9.37 10.83 19.90
CA ASN A 67 -10.55 10.01 20.17
C ASN A 67 -11.01 10.07 21.64
N MET A 68 -10.43 10.95 22.47
CA MET A 68 -10.89 11.14 23.85
C MET A 68 -11.97 12.24 23.86
N PRO A 69 -13.20 11.93 24.27
CA PRO A 69 -14.24 12.95 24.40
C PRO A 69 -13.80 14.02 25.42
N PRO A 70 -14.19 15.30 25.24
CA PRO A 70 -13.78 16.40 26.12
C PRO A 70 -14.19 16.23 27.59
N GLU A 71 -15.04 15.25 27.89
CA GLU A 71 -15.61 14.97 29.22
C GLU A 71 -14.64 14.25 30.18
N LEU A 72 -13.42 13.92 29.72
CA LEU A 72 -12.41 13.19 30.49
C LEU A 72 -11.19 14.05 30.88
N PHE A 73 -11.30 15.38 30.85
CA PHE A 73 -10.32 16.31 31.43
C PHE A 73 -10.59 16.57 32.91
#